data_AF-A0A2N2FXP7-F1
#
_entry.id   AF-A0A2N2FXP7-F1
#
_cell.length_a   1.000
_cell.length_b   1.000
_cell.length_c   1.000
_cell.angle_alpha   90.00
_cell.angle_beta   90.00
_cell.angle_gamma   90.00
#
_symmetry.space_group_name_H-M   'P 1'
#
loop_
_entity.id
_entity.type
_entity.pdbx_description
1 polymer ?
#
loop_
_entity_poly.entity_id
_entity_poly.type
_entity_poly.pdbx_seq_one_letter_code
_entity_poly.pdbx_strand_id
1 'polypeptide(L)'
;MDKCPNCKELKKGKYWCTGCLTVFVCPNPGCGAPISKQDATECPRCAMIFADYITNRKMYRFCPKCKKRQGVSEAQCKFCKYWFSCPSCGHKVPSTSMLTCPRCATNLR
;
A
#
# COMPACT_ATOMS: atom_id res chain seq x y z
N MET A 1 9.07 -25.30 -6.32
CA MET A 1 7.82 -24.54 -6.54
C MET A 1 6.88 -24.87 -5.40
N ASP A 2 6.59 -23.89 -4.55
CA ASP A 2 5.67 -24.08 -3.43
C ASP A 2 4.21 -24.12 -3.91
N LYS A 3 3.39 -24.95 -3.26
CA LYS A 3 1.94 -24.92 -3.47
C LYS A 3 1.38 -23.63 -2.88
N CYS A 4 0.48 -23.00 -3.62
CA CYS A 4 -0.28 -21.87 -3.12
C CYS A 4 -1.16 -22.34 -1.94
N PRO A 5 -1.12 -21.70 -0.76
CA PRO A 5 -1.95 -22.10 0.38
C PRO A 5 -3.46 -21.95 0.13
N ASN A 6 -3.84 -21.16 -0.88
CA ASN A 6 -5.24 -20.93 -1.25
C ASN A 6 -5.72 -21.95 -2.32
N CYS A 7 -5.35 -21.76 -3.59
CA CYS A 7 -5.76 -22.67 -4.67
C CYS A 7 -5.01 -24.02 -4.75
N LYS A 8 -4.01 -24.27 -3.89
CA LYS A 8 -3.16 -25.48 -3.89
C LYS A 8 -2.36 -25.73 -5.18
N GLU A 9 -2.43 -24.83 -6.16
CA GLU A 9 -1.65 -24.91 -7.39
C GLU A 9 -0.17 -24.63 -7.13
N LEU A 10 0.71 -25.27 -7.92
CA LEU A 10 2.17 -25.10 -7.88
C LEU A 10 2.66 -23.76 -8.47
N LYS A 11 1.73 -22.81 -8.64
CA LYS A 11 1.92 -21.48 -9.25
C LYS A 11 2.11 -20.38 -8.19
N LYS A 12 2.67 -20.71 -7.02
CA LYS A 12 2.98 -19.71 -5.98
C LYS A 12 4.20 -18.89 -6.43
N GLY A 13 3.98 -17.61 -6.74
CA GLY A 13 5.07 -16.66 -6.93
C GLY A 13 5.62 -16.16 -5.59
N LYS A 14 6.65 -15.31 -5.64
CA LYS A 14 7.29 -14.72 -4.45
C LYS A 14 6.34 -13.83 -3.63
N TYR A 15 5.45 -13.10 -4.29
CA TYR A 15 4.57 -12.11 -3.66
C TYR A 15 3.08 -12.46 -3.78
N TRP A 16 2.66 -13.04 -4.91
CA TRP A 16 1.28 -13.50 -5.16
C TRP A 16 1.27 -14.79 -5.96
N CYS A 17 0.16 -15.51 -5.95
CA CYS A 17 -0.06 -16.69 -6.79
C CYS A 17 -0.54 -16.27 -8.18
N THR A 18 0.04 -16.79 -9.26
CA THR A 18 -0.40 -16.44 -10.63
C THR A 18 -1.70 -17.10 -11.06
N GLY A 19 -2.17 -18.12 -10.34
CA GLY A 19 -3.45 -18.77 -10.61
C GLY A 19 -4.64 -18.06 -9.97
N CYS A 20 -4.62 -17.94 -8.63
CA CYS A 20 -5.72 -17.29 -7.88
C CYS A 20 -5.51 -15.79 -7.62
N LEU A 21 -4.38 -15.21 -8.04
CA LEU A 21 -4.01 -13.80 -7.82
C LEU A 21 -3.94 -13.36 -6.34
N THR A 22 -4.07 -14.29 -5.39
CA THR A 22 -3.95 -14.00 -3.96
C THR A 22 -2.55 -13.47 -3.65
N VAL A 23 -2.48 -12.28 -3.06
CA VAL A 23 -1.24 -11.65 -2.62
C VAL A 23 -0.94 -12.08 -1.18
N PHE A 24 0.25 -12.65 -0.96
CA PHE A 24 0.71 -13.08 0.38
C PHE A 24 1.61 -12.05 1.03
N VAL A 25 2.38 -11.33 0.23
CA VAL A 25 3.33 -10.31 0.67
C VAL A 25 3.21 -9.11 -0.25
N CYS A 26 3.18 -7.92 0.32
CA CYS A 26 3.15 -6.69 -0.47
C CYS A 26 4.37 -6.64 -1.41
N PRO A 27 4.16 -6.51 -2.73
CA PRO A 27 5.26 -6.49 -3.71
C PRO A 27 6.04 -5.17 -3.70
N ASN A 28 5.60 -4.18 -2.92
CA ASN A 28 6.36 -2.96 -2.70
C ASN A 28 7.62 -3.26 -1.88
N PRO A 29 8.84 -3.05 -2.43
CA PRO A 29 10.09 -3.31 -1.73
C PRO A 29 10.23 -2.50 -0.44
N GLY A 30 9.65 -1.30 -0.37
CA GLY A 30 9.67 -0.47 0.84
C GLY A 30 8.64 -0.85 1.90
N CYS A 31 7.77 -1.85 1.65
CA CYS A 31 6.71 -2.26 2.57
C CYS A 31 6.92 -3.68 3.08
N GLY A 32 7.02 -4.66 2.16
CA GLY A 32 7.20 -6.08 2.49
C GLY A 32 6.15 -6.68 3.44
N ALA A 33 5.01 -6.01 3.64
CA ALA A 33 4.05 -6.41 4.65
C ALA A 33 3.39 -7.76 4.32
N PRO A 34 3.27 -8.69 5.28
CA PRO A 34 2.48 -9.90 5.10
C PRO A 34 1.00 -9.53 4.98
N ILE A 35 0.33 -10.18 4.03
CA ILE A 35 -1.09 -9.98 3.75
C ILE A 35 -1.82 -11.20 4.30
N SER A 36 -2.42 -11.03 5.47
CA SER A 36 -3.14 -12.13 6.16
C SER A 36 -4.53 -12.39 5.57
N LYS A 37 -5.13 -11.41 4.88
CA LYS A 37 -6.46 -11.54 4.27
C LYS A 37 -6.35 -12.00 2.82
N GLN A 38 -7.05 -13.07 2.48
CA GLN A 38 -7.02 -13.66 1.14
C GLN A 38 -7.62 -12.74 0.07
N ASP A 39 -8.68 -12.00 0.42
CA ASP A 39 -9.36 -11.04 -0.47
C ASP A 39 -8.90 -9.59 -0.23
N ALA A 40 -7.69 -9.40 0.28
CA ALA A 40 -7.15 -8.05 0.41
C ALA A 40 -7.02 -7.43 -0.98
N THR A 41 -7.74 -6.35 -1.23
CA THR A 41 -7.64 -5.55 -2.46
C THR A 41 -6.51 -4.52 -2.37
N GLU A 42 -6.16 -4.14 -1.15
CA GLU A 42 -5.11 -3.17 -0.83
C GLU A 42 -4.18 -3.63 0.29
N CYS A 43 -2.95 -3.11 0.28
CA CYS A 43 -2.00 -3.37 1.34
C CYS A 43 -2.37 -2.59 2.63
N PRO A 44 -2.48 -3.24 3.80
CA PRO A 44 -2.83 -2.57 5.05
C PRO A 44 -1.78 -1.55 5.51
N ARG A 45 -0.53 -1.70 5.06
CA ARG A 45 0.56 -0.80 5.43
C ARG A 45 0.73 0.38 4.48
N CYS A 46 0.85 0.13 3.17
CA CYS A 46 1.14 1.18 2.19
C CYS A 46 -0.09 1.61 1.35
N ALA A 47 -1.26 1.01 1.58
CA ALA A 47 -2.49 1.22 0.82
C ALA A 47 -2.34 0.99 -0.69
N MET A 48 -1.33 0.20 -1.09
CA MET A 48 -1.10 -0.16 -2.49
C MET A 48 -2.24 -1.04 -3.00
N ILE A 49 -2.82 -0.67 -4.13
CA ILE A 49 -3.87 -1.41 -4.83
C ILE A 49 -3.20 -2.59 -5.55
N PHE A 50 -3.56 -3.81 -5.19
CA PHE A 50 -2.92 -5.00 -5.77
C PHE A 50 -3.35 -5.25 -7.21
N ALA A 51 -4.62 -4.99 -7.56
CA ALA A 51 -5.12 -5.16 -8.92
C ALA A 51 -4.31 -4.33 -9.94
N ASP A 52 -4.07 -3.05 -9.65
CA ASP A 52 -3.26 -2.18 -10.49
C ASP A 52 -1.81 -2.69 -10.65
N TYR A 53 -1.24 -3.23 -9.57
CA TYR A 53 0.11 -3.76 -9.60
C TYR A 53 0.22 -5.08 -10.37
N ILE A 54 -0.76 -5.98 -10.23
CA ILE A 54 -0.78 -7.27 -10.91
C ILE A 54 -0.99 -7.07 -12.40
N THR A 55 -1.96 -6.26 -12.80
CA THR A 55 -2.32 -6.04 -14.21
C THR A 55 -1.36 -5.12 -14.93
N ASN A 56 -1.03 -3.96 -14.34
CA ASN A 56 -0.31 -2.89 -15.02
C ASN A 56 1.11 -2.65 -14.49
N ARG A 57 1.54 -3.40 -13.47
CA ARG A 57 2.79 -3.14 -12.72
C ARG A 57 2.86 -1.74 -12.13
N LYS A 58 1.71 -1.08 -11.94
CA LYS A 58 1.63 0.27 -11.38
C LYS A 58 1.40 0.23 -9.88
N MET A 59 2.21 0.99 -9.16
CA MET A 59 2.17 1.11 -7.70
C MET A 59 1.26 2.27 -7.30
N TYR A 60 -0.06 2.07 -7.35
CA TYR A 60 -1.06 3.08 -6.98
C TYR A 60 -1.69 2.85 -5.63
N ARG A 61 -2.24 3.92 -5.06
CA ARG A 61 -3.07 3.94 -3.85
C ARG A 61 -4.17 4.99 -3.96
N PHE A 62 -5.19 4.86 -3.13
CA PHE A 62 -6.18 5.91 -2.92
C PHE A 62 -5.75 6.85 -1.80
N CYS A 63 -5.93 8.15 -2.01
CA CYS A 63 -5.78 9.12 -0.92
C CYS A 63 -6.89 8.89 0.13
N PRO A 64 -6.56 8.75 1.42
CA PRO A 64 -7.60 8.54 2.45
C PRO A 64 -8.54 9.74 2.58
N LYS A 65 -8.06 10.96 2.25
CA LYS A 65 -8.82 12.22 2.33
C LYS A 65 -9.74 12.45 1.12
N CYS A 66 -9.21 12.42 -0.10
CA CYS A 66 -9.99 12.75 -1.30
C CYS A 66 -10.37 11.56 -2.19
N LYS A 67 -9.95 10.34 -1.81
CA LYS A 67 -10.19 9.09 -2.55
C LYS A 67 -9.71 9.09 -4.01
N LYS A 68 -8.88 10.07 -4.41
CA LYS A 68 -8.25 10.09 -5.73
C LYS A 68 -7.07 9.12 -5.77
N ARG A 69 -6.89 8.49 -6.93
CA ARG A 69 -5.82 7.54 -7.23
C ARG A 69 -4.51 8.27 -7.51
N GLN A 70 -3.41 7.79 -6.95
CA GLN A 70 -2.07 8.32 -7.20
C GLN A 70 -0.95 7.33 -6.86
N GLY A 71 0.29 7.68 -7.14
CA GLY A 71 1.47 6.86 -6.83
C GLY A 71 1.68 6.64 -5.33
N VAL A 72 2.10 5.43 -4.95
CA VAL A 72 2.50 5.06 -3.58
C VAL A 72 3.81 5.75 -3.18
N SER A 73 4.69 6.06 -4.15
CA SER A 73 5.97 6.74 -3.91
C SER A 73 5.85 8.21 -3.54
N GLU A 74 4.70 8.83 -3.80
CA GLU A 74 4.52 10.26 -3.52
C GLU A 74 4.41 10.51 -2.02
N ALA A 75 5.08 11.51 -1.47
CA ALA A 75 4.95 11.83 -0.05
C ALA A 75 3.61 12.52 0.28
N GLN A 76 3.04 13.22 -0.70
CA GLN A 76 1.85 14.07 -0.56
C GLN A 76 0.81 13.75 -1.64
N CYS A 77 -0.46 14.03 -1.35
CA CYS A 77 -1.52 13.90 -2.32
C CYS A 77 -1.46 15.04 -3.33
N LYS A 78 -1.37 14.72 -4.62
CA LYS A 78 -1.35 15.72 -5.70
C LYS A 78 -2.59 16.61 -5.70
N PHE A 79 -3.74 16.06 -5.33
CA PHE A 79 -5.04 16.72 -5.41
C PHE A 79 -5.38 17.55 -4.17
N CYS A 80 -5.22 16.99 -2.97
CA CYS A 80 -5.67 17.63 -1.72
C CYS A 80 -4.54 17.99 -0.76
N LYS A 81 -3.28 17.86 -1.21
CA LYS A 81 -2.06 18.16 -0.45
C LYS A 81 -1.93 17.41 0.89
N TYR A 82 -2.70 16.34 1.07
CA TYR A 82 -2.60 15.48 2.25
C TYR A 82 -1.24 14.78 2.32
N TRP A 83 -0.55 14.90 3.45
CA TRP A 83 0.69 14.19 3.72
C TRP A 83 0.42 12.74 4.14
N PHE A 84 1.00 11.77 3.43
CA PHE A 84 0.89 10.36 3.79
C PHE A 84 1.92 9.95 4.85
N SER A 85 3.08 10.62 4.80
CA SER A 85 4.14 10.55 5.78
C SER A 85 4.60 11.97 6.09
N CYS A 86 5.03 12.21 7.32
CA CYS A 86 5.61 13.48 7.73
C CYS A 86 6.84 13.80 6.88
N PRO A 87 6.94 15.00 6.29
CA PRO A 87 8.08 15.38 5.46
C PRO A 87 9.39 15.49 6.24
N SER A 88 9.34 15.77 7.55
CA SER A 88 10.56 15.93 8.36
C SER A 88 11.10 14.62 8.91
N CYS A 89 10.24 13.74 9.43
CA CYS A 89 10.69 12.52 10.11
C CYS A 89 10.26 11.21 9.41
N GLY A 90 9.54 11.29 8.30
CA GLY A 90 9.03 10.12 7.57
C GLY A 90 7.95 9.32 8.31
N HIS A 91 7.53 9.75 9.51
CA HIS A 91 6.50 9.04 10.27
C HIS A 91 5.16 9.05 9.52
N LYS A 92 4.56 7.88 9.36
CA LYS A 92 3.28 7.74 8.67
C LYS A 92 2.21 8.56 9.38
N VAL A 93 1.43 9.33 8.63
CA VAL A 93 0.32 10.12 9.18
C VAL A 93 -0.90 9.19 9.27
N PRO A 94 -1.34 8.79 10.48
CA PRO A 94 -2.37 7.77 10.64
C PRO A 94 -3.79 8.29 10.38
N SER A 95 -4.01 9.61 10.44
CA SER A 95 -5.33 10.22 10.33
C SER A 95 -5.35 11.45 9.43
N THR A 96 -6.44 11.61 8.69
CA THR A 96 -6.71 12.76 7.82
C THR A 96 -6.94 14.07 8.57
N SER A 97 -7.12 14.00 9.90
CA SER A 97 -7.38 15.16 10.77
C SER A 97 -6.14 15.70 11.48
N MET A 98 -4.99 15.03 11.36
CA MET A 98 -3.76 15.47 12.00
C MET A 98 -3.13 16.63 11.22
N LEU A 99 -3.16 17.82 11.80
CA LEU A 99 -2.47 19.01 11.29
C LEU A 99 -0.99 19.08 11.72
N THR A 100 -0.56 18.15 12.58
CA THR A 100 0.79 18.14 13.13
C THR A 100 1.28 16.70 13.28
N CYS A 101 2.56 16.45 13.00
CA CYS A 101 3.15 15.13 13.13
C CYS A 101 3.28 14.73 14.62
N PRO A 102 2.77 13.57 15.05
CA PRO A 102 2.83 13.14 16.45
C PRO A 102 4.25 12.78 16.91
N ARG A 103 5.21 12.60 15.99
CA ARG A 103 6.59 12.21 16.33
C ARG A 103 7.55 13.39 16.47
N CYS A 104 7.40 14.43 15.65
CA CYS A 104 8.37 15.53 15.57
C CYS A 104 7.72 16.92 15.55
N ALA A 105 6.42 17.02 15.83
CA ALA A 105 5.66 18.26 15.85
C ALA A 105 5.67 19.09 14.55
N THR A 106 6.13 18.53 13.42
CA THR A 106 6.10 19.20 12.11
C THR A 106 4.67 19.54 11.71
N ASN A 107 4.45 20.77 11.24
CA ASN A 107 3.17 21.20 10.70
C ASN A 107 2.88 20.48 9.36
N LEU A 108 1.72 19.82 9.28
CA LEU A 108 1.25 19.02 8.14
C LEU A 108 0.10 19.71 7.38
N ARG A 109 -0.14 21.00 7.65
CA ARG A 109 -1.17 21.78 6.97
C ARG A 109 -0.85 22.02 5.49
#